data_AF-A0A9W9UT14-F1
#
_entry.id   AF-A0A9W9UT14-F1
#
_cell.length_a   1.000
_cell.length_b   1.000
_cell.length_c   1.000
_cell.angle_alpha   90.00
_cell.angle_beta   90.00
_cell.angle_gamma   90.00
#
_symmetry.space_group_name_H-M   'P 1'
#
loop_
_entity.id
_entity.type
_entity.pdbx_description
1 polymer ?
#
loop_
_entity_poly.entity_id
_entity_poly.type
_entity_poly.pdbx_seq_one_letter_code
_entity_poly.pdbx_strand_id
1 'polypeptide(L)'
;MIANVSTILTLLPLLAMAIPSTPEIAIKKRSVTCLNVGATATATWTNSAGQSCSFVGVVGSNYGTNSAGSGDYSCNGRCGTGCSGTAAGNVYTQDCFSHDICSYFNNASGGASDPNCGAAYDDAVDDYLLGVVDGCSQTNPSSAVSKPTSTPVCT
;
A
#
# COMPACT_ATOMS: atom_id res chain seq x y z
N MET A 1 -74.20 -4.76 -36.86
CA MET A 1 -72.81 -5.28 -36.99
C MET A 1 -71.94 -4.10 -37.39
N ILE A 2 -71.12 -3.57 -36.47
CA ILE A 2 -70.25 -2.42 -36.71
C ILE A 2 -68.83 -2.90 -36.42
N ALA A 3 -67.96 -2.72 -37.42
CA ALA A 3 -66.62 -3.27 -37.48
C ALA A 3 -65.62 -2.48 -36.61
N ASN A 4 -64.67 -3.23 -36.05
CA ASN A 4 -63.50 -2.79 -35.31
C ASN A 4 -62.61 -1.86 -36.15
N VAL A 5 -62.21 -0.72 -35.59
CA VAL A 5 -61.11 0.11 -36.12
C VAL A 5 -59.89 -0.13 -35.24
N SER A 6 -58.96 -0.95 -35.76
CA SER A 6 -57.65 -1.22 -35.18
C SER A 6 -56.83 0.05 -35.01
N THR A 7 -56.35 0.26 -33.78
CA THR A 7 -55.36 1.28 -33.43
C THR A 7 -54.02 0.90 -34.06
N ILE A 8 -53.53 1.73 -34.99
CA ILE A 8 -52.21 1.61 -35.62
C ILE A 8 -51.15 2.01 -34.59
N LEU A 9 -50.41 1.03 -34.08
CA LEU A 9 -49.24 1.24 -33.22
C LEU A 9 -48.02 1.51 -34.10
N THR A 10 -47.44 2.70 -33.96
CA THR A 10 -46.28 3.19 -34.71
C THR A 10 -45.01 2.43 -34.34
N LEU A 11 -44.31 1.91 -35.36
CA LEU A 11 -42.97 1.31 -35.25
C LEU A 11 -41.91 2.41 -35.13
N LEU A 12 -41.28 2.53 -33.97
CA LEU A 12 -40.01 3.24 -33.77
C LEU A 12 -38.85 2.23 -33.90
N PRO A 13 -37.85 2.44 -34.77
CA PRO A 13 -36.66 1.61 -34.77
C PRO A 13 -35.72 2.02 -33.63
N LEU A 14 -35.46 1.12 -32.69
CA LEU A 14 -34.38 1.27 -31.70
C LEU A 14 -33.03 1.23 -32.44
N LEU A 15 -32.43 2.39 -32.68
CA LEU A 15 -31.00 2.49 -32.97
C LEU A 15 -30.23 2.25 -31.65
N ALA A 16 -29.71 1.03 -31.49
CA ALA A 16 -28.79 0.72 -30.40
C ALA A 16 -27.46 1.48 -30.65
N MET A 17 -27.20 2.53 -29.87
CA MET A 17 -25.89 3.17 -29.85
C MET A 17 -24.91 2.22 -29.14
N ALA A 18 -23.99 1.61 -29.90
CA ALA A 18 -22.86 0.91 -29.33
C ALA A 18 -21.91 1.94 -28.69
N ILE A 19 -21.93 2.03 -27.36
CA ILE A 19 -20.95 2.82 -26.60
C ILE A 19 -19.65 2.01 -26.58
N PRO A 20 -18.51 2.52 -27.07
CA PRO A 20 -17.23 1.86 -26.88
C PRO A 20 -16.92 1.79 -25.39
N SER A 21 -16.75 0.58 -24.86
CA SER A 21 -16.30 0.32 -23.51
C SER A 21 -14.96 1.02 -23.29
N THR A 22 -14.92 1.98 -22.39
CA THR A 22 -13.66 2.55 -21.90
C THR A 22 -12.78 1.40 -21.39
N PRO A 23 -11.48 1.36 -21.72
CA PRO A 23 -10.59 0.37 -21.10
C PRO A 23 -10.66 0.60 -19.60
N GLU A 24 -11.05 -0.44 -18.86
CA GLU A 24 -10.95 -0.45 -17.41
C GLU A 24 -9.49 -0.14 -17.10
N ILE A 25 -9.24 1.01 -16.47
CA ILE A 25 -8.01 1.19 -15.72
C ILE A 25 -8.09 0.09 -14.68
N ALA A 26 -7.42 -1.02 -14.95
CA ALA A 26 -7.15 -2.05 -13.98
C ALA A 26 -6.21 -1.41 -12.96
N ILE A 27 -6.79 -0.60 -12.06
CA ILE A 27 -6.24 -0.35 -10.75
C ILE A 27 -6.06 -1.77 -10.22
N LYS A 28 -4.83 -2.28 -10.23
CA LYS A 28 -4.48 -3.43 -9.41
C LYS A 28 -4.74 -2.96 -7.99
N LYS A 29 -5.98 -3.12 -7.53
CA LYS A 29 -6.34 -2.98 -6.13
C LYS A 29 -5.65 -4.15 -5.47
N ARG A 30 -4.40 -3.96 -5.05
CA ARG A 30 -3.75 -4.94 -4.21
C ARG A 30 -4.57 -4.95 -2.93
N SER A 31 -4.91 -6.15 -2.47
CA SER A 31 -5.68 -6.30 -1.24
C SER A 31 -4.81 -5.79 -0.10
N VAL A 32 -5.28 -4.78 0.63
CA VAL A 32 -4.60 -4.33 1.84
C VAL A 32 -4.46 -5.51 2.79
N THR A 33 -3.23 -5.76 3.24
CA THR A 33 -2.95 -6.81 4.22
C THR A 33 -2.63 -6.16 5.56
N CYS A 34 -3.60 -6.13 6.47
CA CYS A 34 -3.39 -5.62 7.81
C CYS A 34 -2.35 -6.46 8.57
N LEU A 35 -1.43 -5.79 9.26
CA LEU A 35 -0.48 -6.41 10.18
C LEU A 35 -0.77 -6.00 11.61
N ASN A 36 -0.53 -6.90 12.57
CA ASN A 36 -0.71 -6.59 13.99
C ASN A 36 0.60 -6.10 14.63
N VAL A 37 0.54 -5.04 15.43
CA VAL A 37 1.69 -4.57 16.22
C VAL A 37 2.20 -5.69 17.13
N GLY A 38 3.52 -5.90 17.15
CA GLY A 38 4.18 -6.97 17.89
C GLY A 38 4.24 -8.32 17.15
N ALA A 39 3.53 -8.46 16.03
CA ALA A 39 3.66 -9.65 15.19
C ALA A 39 4.99 -9.64 14.43
N THR A 40 5.51 -10.83 14.13
CA THR A 40 6.61 -10.97 13.17
C THR A 40 6.05 -10.90 11.75
N ALA A 41 6.68 -10.12 10.89
CA ALA A 41 6.35 -9.99 9.48
C ALA A 41 7.61 -10.07 8.62
N THR A 42 7.44 -10.43 7.35
CA THR A 42 8.52 -10.45 6.36
C THR A 42 8.32 -9.27 5.43
N ALA A 43 9.26 -8.33 5.43
CA ALA A 43 9.36 -7.27 4.45
C ALA A 43 9.98 -7.84 3.17
N THR A 44 9.43 -7.48 2.01
CA THR A 44 9.97 -7.87 0.70
C THR A 44 9.94 -6.70 -0.27
N TRP A 45 11.02 -6.50 -1.03
CA TRP A 45 11.08 -5.47 -2.08
C TRP A 45 11.99 -5.91 -3.22
N THR A 46 11.92 -5.20 -4.34
CA THR A 46 12.86 -5.34 -5.46
C THR A 46 13.82 -4.15 -5.43
N ASN A 47 15.12 -4.42 -5.36
CA ASN A 47 16.14 -3.35 -5.33
C ASN A 47 16.48 -2.83 -6.73
N SER A 48 17.35 -1.82 -6.80
CA SER A 48 17.82 -1.22 -8.07
C SER A 48 18.57 -2.16 -9.00
N ALA A 49 19.12 -3.27 -8.47
CA ALA A 49 19.77 -4.32 -9.24
C ALA A 49 18.78 -5.37 -9.77
N GLY A 50 17.48 -5.22 -9.50
CA GLY A 50 16.45 -6.17 -9.91
C GLY A 50 16.39 -7.44 -9.03
N GLN A 51 17.07 -7.45 -7.88
CA GLN A 51 17.06 -8.58 -6.96
C GLN A 51 15.86 -8.51 -6.03
N SER A 52 15.34 -9.67 -5.62
CA SER A 52 14.33 -9.75 -4.58
C SER A 52 15.02 -9.77 -3.22
N CYS A 53 14.77 -8.75 -2.42
CA CYS A 53 15.29 -8.61 -1.07
C CYS A 53 14.20 -8.91 -0.03
N SER A 54 14.61 -9.52 1.08
CA SER A 54 13.71 -9.82 2.20
C SER A 54 14.35 -9.58 3.56
N PHE A 55 13.53 -9.24 4.54
CA PHE A 55 13.94 -9.07 5.93
C PHE A 55 12.79 -9.46 6.88
N VAL A 56 13.10 -10.23 7.92
CA VAL A 56 12.12 -10.60 8.95
C VAL A 56 12.27 -9.66 10.14
N GLY A 57 11.19 -9.00 10.53
CA GLY A 57 11.18 -8.05 11.65
C GLY A 57 9.87 -8.08 12.42
N VAL A 58 9.79 -7.25 13.47
CA VAL A 58 8.59 -7.11 14.30
C VAL A 58 7.85 -5.83 13.92
N VAL A 59 6.55 -5.93 13.69
CA VAL A 59 5.68 -4.80 13.36
C VAL A 59 5.57 -3.87 14.56
N GLY A 60 5.68 -2.57 14.31
CA GLY A 60 5.72 -1.53 15.34
C GLY A 60 7.09 -1.36 16.00
N SER A 61 8.15 -2.00 15.50
CA SER A 61 9.51 -1.77 16.02
C SER A 61 9.93 -0.31 15.94
N ASN A 62 10.88 0.07 16.80
CA ASN A 62 11.47 1.40 16.80
C ASN A 62 12.96 1.33 16.44
N TYR A 63 13.28 1.53 15.17
CA TYR A 63 14.68 1.53 14.71
C TYR A 63 15.34 2.90 14.79
N GLY A 64 14.57 3.96 15.06
CA GLY A 64 15.06 5.33 15.12
C GLY A 64 15.43 5.86 13.74
N THR A 65 16.65 6.34 13.56
CA THR A 65 17.16 6.84 12.27
C THR A 65 17.97 5.77 11.54
N ASN A 66 17.98 5.85 10.21
CA ASN A 66 18.81 4.98 9.36
C ASN A 66 20.32 5.25 9.55
N SER A 67 21.16 4.55 8.78
CA SER A 67 22.62 4.69 8.86
C SER A 67 23.13 6.07 8.44
N ALA A 68 22.38 6.81 7.60
CA ALA A 68 22.68 8.20 7.23
C ALA A 68 22.22 9.22 8.29
N GLY A 69 21.60 8.78 9.39
CA GLY A 69 21.07 9.65 10.43
C GLY A 69 19.79 10.39 10.01
N SER A 70 19.12 9.94 8.95
CA SER A 70 17.89 10.53 8.42
C SER A 70 16.68 9.60 8.61
N GLY A 71 15.49 10.15 8.33
CA GLY A 71 14.22 9.45 8.45
C GLY A 71 13.77 9.21 9.90
N ASP A 72 12.52 8.79 10.05
CA ASP A 72 11.96 8.32 11.31
C ASP A 72 11.36 6.94 11.06
N TYR A 73 12.09 5.92 11.49
CA TYR A 73 11.74 4.50 11.38
C TYR A 73 11.26 3.95 12.72
N SER A 74 10.59 4.80 13.51
CA SER A 74 9.76 4.35 14.61
C SER A 74 8.43 3.79 14.09
N CYS A 75 7.82 2.85 14.80
CA CYS A 75 6.55 2.22 14.41
C CYS A 75 6.60 1.50 13.04
N ASN A 76 7.66 0.73 12.74
CA ASN A 76 7.80 0.07 11.44
C ASN A 76 6.55 -0.71 11.02
N GLY A 77 6.07 -0.49 9.81
CA GLY A 77 4.83 -1.07 9.29
C GLY A 77 3.61 -0.18 9.43
N ARG A 78 3.74 0.94 10.13
CA ARG A 78 2.73 1.99 10.13
C ARG A 78 2.84 2.76 8.82
N CYS A 79 1.73 2.93 8.11
CA CYS A 79 1.69 3.78 6.94
C CYS A 79 1.92 5.24 7.32
N GLY A 80 2.90 5.87 6.68
CA GLY A 80 3.35 7.25 6.97
C GLY A 80 4.65 7.31 7.76
N THR A 81 5.08 8.51 8.11
CA THR A 81 6.38 8.70 8.79
C THR A 81 6.29 8.35 10.28
N GLY A 82 7.10 7.41 10.75
CA GLY A 82 7.33 7.20 12.18
C GLY A 82 6.09 6.90 13.02
N CYS A 83 6.24 6.97 14.35
CA CYS A 83 5.11 6.92 15.30
C CYS A 83 4.38 8.27 15.43
N SER A 84 5.05 9.39 15.15
CA SER A 84 4.52 10.74 15.37
C SER A 84 4.16 11.49 14.08
N GLY A 85 4.45 10.94 12.90
CA GLY A 85 4.14 11.60 11.65
C GLY A 85 2.65 11.56 11.31
N THR A 86 2.25 12.50 10.47
CA THR A 86 0.89 12.63 9.97
C THR A 86 0.52 11.39 9.15
N ALA A 87 -0.55 10.71 9.58
CA ALA A 87 -1.18 9.65 8.81
C ALA A 87 -2.69 9.69 9.04
N ALA A 88 -3.46 9.10 8.14
CA ALA A 88 -4.88 8.86 8.35
C ALA A 88 -5.03 7.73 9.39
N GLY A 89 -4.81 8.03 10.67
CA GLY A 89 -4.75 7.02 11.72
C GLY A 89 -3.42 6.24 11.76
N ASN A 90 -3.36 5.24 12.62
CA ASN A 90 -2.18 4.41 12.83
C ASN A 90 -2.38 3.06 12.16
N VAL A 91 -2.37 3.09 10.83
CA VAL A 91 -2.67 1.95 9.96
C VAL A 91 -1.41 1.10 9.83
N TYR A 92 -1.47 -0.18 10.18
CA TYR A 92 -0.35 -1.11 10.01
C TYR A 92 -0.63 -2.12 8.91
N THR A 93 0.21 -2.15 7.88
CA THR A 93 0.02 -3.02 6.72
C THR A 93 1.32 -3.64 6.21
N GLN A 94 1.19 -4.65 5.36
CA GLN A 94 2.31 -5.38 4.80
C GLN A 94 3.16 -4.51 3.85
N ASP A 95 2.55 -3.68 3.01
CA ASP A 95 3.33 -2.90 2.03
C ASP A 95 4.00 -1.70 2.71
N CYS A 96 3.33 -1.07 3.69
CA CYS A 96 3.96 -0.06 4.54
C CYS A 96 5.13 -0.66 5.36
N PHE A 97 5.02 -1.90 5.84
CA PHE A 97 6.12 -2.59 6.52
C PHE A 97 7.29 -2.88 5.58
N SER A 98 7.01 -3.39 4.38
CA SER A 98 8.05 -3.62 3.38
C SER A 98 8.77 -2.33 2.99
N HIS A 99 8.03 -1.23 2.78
CA HIS A 99 8.59 0.07 2.45
C HIS A 99 9.47 0.64 3.56
N ASP A 100 9.00 0.64 4.82
CA ASP A 100 9.78 1.15 5.96
C ASP A 100 11.12 0.42 6.11
N ILE A 101 11.08 -0.91 6.00
CA ILE A 101 12.26 -1.75 6.14
C ILE A 101 13.22 -1.53 4.96
N CYS A 102 12.69 -1.50 3.73
CA CYS A 102 13.50 -1.16 2.55
C CYS A 102 14.19 0.18 2.74
N SER A 103 13.42 1.21 3.11
CA SER A 103 13.88 2.58 3.24
C SER A 103 14.94 2.72 4.32
N TYR A 104 14.76 2.05 5.47
CA TYR A 104 15.73 2.04 6.56
C TYR A 104 17.09 1.50 6.10
N PHE A 105 17.11 0.33 5.44
CA PHE A 105 18.37 -0.32 5.06
C PHE A 105 19.04 0.32 3.84
N ASN A 106 18.28 0.97 2.96
CA ASN A 106 18.82 1.58 1.74
C ASN A 106 19.03 3.10 1.87
N ASN A 107 18.77 3.69 3.04
CA ASN A 107 18.74 5.15 3.25
C ASN A 107 17.88 5.87 2.19
N ALA A 108 16.72 5.28 1.87
CA ALA A 108 15.93 5.69 0.72
C ALA A 108 15.39 7.13 0.85
N SER A 109 15.25 7.80 -0.28
CA SER A 109 14.69 9.16 -0.35
C SER A 109 14.04 9.42 -1.71
N GLY A 110 13.09 10.36 -1.77
CA GLY A 110 12.40 10.70 -3.03
C GLY A 110 11.17 9.84 -3.34
N GLY A 111 10.69 9.03 -2.38
CA GLY A 111 9.45 8.26 -2.50
C GLY A 111 9.49 7.28 -3.67
N ALA A 112 8.48 7.33 -4.54
CA ALA A 112 8.37 6.51 -5.75
C ALA A 112 9.59 6.59 -6.69
N SER A 113 10.35 7.70 -6.65
CA SER A 113 11.54 7.86 -7.50
C SER A 113 12.80 7.19 -6.92
N ASP A 114 12.73 6.64 -5.70
CA ASP A 114 13.88 5.98 -5.08
C ASP A 114 14.23 4.71 -5.86
N PRO A 115 15.51 4.54 -6.27
CA PRO A 115 15.89 3.42 -7.12
C PRO A 115 15.80 2.05 -6.42
N ASN A 116 15.85 1.99 -5.09
CA ASN A 116 15.79 0.72 -4.34
C ASN A 116 14.41 0.47 -3.72
N CYS A 117 13.71 1.52 -3.33
CA CYS A 117 12.48 1.42 -2.55
C CYS A 117 11.26 2.07 -3.22
N GLY A 118 11.40 2.67 -4.40
CA GLY A 118 10.31 3.34 -5.11
C GLY A 118 9.13 2.42 -5.41
N ALA A 119 9.40 1.18 -5.83
CA ALA A 119 8.35 0.18 -6.04
C ALA A 119 7.61 -0.19 -4.74
N ALA A 120 8.33 -0.32 -3.63
CA ALA A 120 7.72 -0.58 -2.33
C ALA A 120 6.94 0.64 -1.81
N TYR A 121 7.41 1.85 -2.11
CA TYR A 121 6.66 3.08 -1.84
C TYR A 121 5.34 3.08 -2.61
N ASP A 122 5.36 2.80 -3.91
CA ASP A 122 4.17 2.77 -4.75
C ASP A 122 3.16 1.71 -4.29
N ASP A 123 3.64 0.52 -3.93
CA ASP A 123 2.81 -0.55 -3.36
C ASP A 123 2.21 -0.13 -1.99
N ALA A 124 2.84 0.77 -1.24
CA ALA A 124 2.33 1.25 0.06
C ALA A 124 1.35 2.45 -0.05
N VAL A 125 1.23 3.09 -1.23
CA VAL A 125 0.41 4.29 -1.40
C VAL A 125 -1.08 3.98 -1.24
N ASP A 126 -1.56 2.87 -1.79
CA ASP A 126 -2.97 2.49 -1.64
C ASP A 126 -3.29 2.00 -0.23
N ASP A 127 -2.35 1.33 0.44
CA ASP A 127 -2.46 0.93 1.85
C ASP A 127 -2.65 2.14 2.80
N TYR A 128 -2.02 3.28 2.52
CA TYR A 128 -2.16 4.49 3.33
C TYR A 128 -3.61 5.00 3.41
N LEU A 129 -4.37 4.88 2.32
CA LEU A 129 -5.77 5.33 2.26
C LEU A 129 -6.75 4.20 2.58
N LEU A 130 -6.52 3.03 2.00
CA LEU A 130 -7.45 1.90 2.09
C LEU A 130 -7.32 1.14 3.39
N GLY A 131 -6.16 1.14 4.06
CA GLY A 131 -6.00 0.45 5.34
C GLY A 131 -6.81 1.04 6.49
N VAL A 132 -7.24 2.30 6.40
CA VAL A 132 -8.23 2.87 7.33
C VAL A 132 -9.59 2.23 7.13
N VAL A 133 -10.01 2.12 5.87
CA VAL A 133 -11.30 1.55 5.48
C VAL A 133 -11.36 0.07 5.83
N ASP A 134 -10.23 -0.63 5.67
CA ASP A 134 -10.11 -2.06 5.94
C ASP A 134 -9.81 -2.36 7.42
N GLY A 135 -9.77 -1.33 8.28
CA GLY A 135 -9.72 -1.49 9.74
C GLY A 135 -8.35 -1.85 10.30
N CYS A 136 -7.25 -1.60 9.57
CA CYS A 136 -5.90 -1.92 10.03
C CYS A 136 -5.35 -0.95 11.11
N SER A 137 -6.17 -0.02 11.60
CA SER A 137 -5.77 0.98 12.59
C SER A 137 -5.54 0.38 13.98
N GLN A 138 -4.41 0.69 14.60
CA GLN A 138 -4.00 0.18 15.92
C GLN A 138 -3.37 1.28 16.80
N THR A 139 -3.10 0.98 18.07
CA THR A 139 -2.33 1.88 18.94
C THR A 139 -0.83 1.74 18.67
N ASN A 140 -0.14 2.87 18.50
CA ASN A 140 1.32 2.87 18.34
C ASN A 140 2.01 2.38 19.63
N PRO A 141 3.00 1.49 19.53
CA PRO A 141 3.81 1.10 20.68
C PRO A 141 4.74 2.24 21.14
N SER A 142 5.15 2.21 22.41
CA SER A 142 6.07 3.17 23.02
C SER A 142 7.42 2.55 23.38
N SER A 143 8.02 1.83 22.43
CA SER A 143 9.31 1.15 22.62
C SER A 143 10.50 2.12 22.50
N ALA A 144 11.54 1.89 23.31
CA ALA A 144 12.83 2.53 23.14
C ALA A 144 13.46 2.15 21.78
N VAL A 145 14.35 3.00 21.27
CA VAL A 145 15.07 2.72 20.02
C VAL A 145 15.92 1.45 20.17
N SER A 146 15.74 0.51 19.26
CA SER A 146 16.49 -0.73 19.16
C SER A 146 16.73 -1.07 17.68
N LYS A 147 17.94 -0.83 17.19
CA LYS A 147 18.31 -1.12 15.80
C LYS A 147 18.40 -2.63 15.56
N PRO A 148 18.00 -3.12 14.37
CA PRO A 148 18.15 -4.52 14.00
C PRO A 148 19.64 -4.89 13.92
N THR A 149 19.97 -6.12 14.32
CA THR A 149 21.33 -6.68 14.23
C THR A 149 21.55 -7.53 12.99
N SER A 150 20.47 -7.96 12.34
CA SER A 150 20.48 -8.66 11.06
C SER A 150 20.35 -7.68 9.89
N THR A 151 20.78 -8.12 8.71
CA THR A 151 20.65 -7.40 7.45
C THR A 151 19.71 -8.13 6.49
N PRO A 152 19.14 -7.44 5.49
CA PRO A 152 18.34 -8.08 4.46
C PRO A 152 19.13 -9.11 3.65
N VAL A 153 18.41 -10.09 3.12
CA VAL A 153 18.94 -11.08 2.17
C VAL A 153 18.35 -10.80 0.79
N CYS A 154 19.22 -10.65 -0.22
CA CYS A 154 18.80 -10.40 -1.60
C CYS A 154 19.28 -11.52 -2.52
N THR A 155 18.40 -11.98 -3.41
CA THR A 155 18.67 -13.01 -4.42
C THR A 155 18.37 -12.50 -5.81
#